data_AF-A0A7V8Y7K2-F1
#
_entry.id   AF-A0A7V8Y7K2-F1
#
_cell.length_a   1.000
_cell.length_b   1.000
_cell.length_c   1.000
_cell.angle_alpha   90.00
_cell.angle_beta   90.00
_cell.angle_gamma   90.00
#
_symmetry.space_group_name_H-M   'P 1'
#
loop_
_entity.id
_entity.type
_entity.pdbx_description
1 polymer ?
#
loop_
_entity_poly.entity_id
_entity_poly.type
_entity_poly.pdbx_seq_one_letter_code
_entity_poly.pdbx_strand_id
1 'polypeptide(L)' 'MPTASYRALVVAAHPDDIEFGCAGTVAKWVKEGAEVSYCITSDGSTGTQD' A
#
# COMPACT_ATOMS: atom_id res chain seq x y z
N MET A 1 -4.56 -6.44 -23.23
CA MET A 1 -3.51 -6.29 -22.19
C MET A 1 -3.71 -7.46 -21.23
N PRO A 2 -2.69 -8.28 -20.93
CA PRO A 2 -2.91 -9.48 -20.11
C PRO A 2 -3.36 -9.07 -18.71
N THR A 3 -4.56 -9.49 -18.32
CA THR A 3 -5.19 -9.31 -17.00
C THR A 3 -4.67 -10.39 -16.06
N ALA A 4 -3.45 -10.26 -15.55
CA ALA A 4 -3.05 -11.06 -14.41
C ALA A 4 -3.87 -10.58 -13.20
N SER A 5 -5.04 -11.19 -13.00
CA SER A 5 -5.96 -10.91 -11.89
C SER A 5 -5.44 -11.60 -10.64
N TYR A 6 -4.56 -10.91 -9.92
CA TYR A 6 -4.19 -11.29 -8.56
C TYR A 6 -4.47 -10.15 -7.61
N ARG A 7 -4.65 -10.51 -6.34
CA ARG A 7 -5.00 -9.58 -5.27
C ARG A 7 -3.82 -9.46 -4.32
N ALA A 8 -3.52 -8.25 -3.89
CA ALA A 8 -2.46 -7.98 -2.91
C ALA A 8 -3.03 -7.20 -1.72
N LEU A 9 -2.65 -7.62 -0.51
CA LEU A 9 -2.91 -6.89 0.73
C LEU A 9 -1.58 -6.36 1.26
N VAL A 10 -1.45 -5.04 1.33
CA VAL A 10 -0.32 -4.39 1.99
C VAL A 10 -0.73 -4.08 3.42
N VAL A 11 0.02 -4.62 4.38
CA VAL A 11 -0.21 -4.38 5.81
C VAL A 11 0.87 -3.43 6.31
N ALA A 12 0.47 -2.33 6.92
CA ALA A 12 1.35 -1.29 7.44
C ALA A 12 0.87 -0.81 8.81
N ALA A 13 1.82 -0.31 9.63
CA ALA A 13 1.49 0.17 10.96
C ALA A 13 0.84 1.55 10.86
N HIS A 14 1.47 2.46 10.14
CA HIS A 14 1.09 3.87 9.99
C HIS A 14 0.72 4.17 8.53
N PRO A 15 -0.03 5.25 8.28
CA PRO A 15 -0.45 5.63 6.93
C PRO A 15 0.69 5.91 5.95
N ASP A 16 1.89 6.26 6.41
CA ASP A 16 3.06 6.68 5.61
C ASP A 16 4.10 5.57 5.36
N ASP A 17 4.00 4.44 6.07
CA ASP A 17 4.96 3.34 5.95
C ASP A 17 5.06 2.81 4.50
N ILE A 18 3.95 2.86 3.75
CA ILE A 18 3.86 2.31 2.38
C ILE A 18 4.60 3.21 1.40
N GLU A 19 4.50 4.53 1.55
CA GLU A 19 5.13 5.54 0.71
C GLU A 19 6.65 5.38 0.69
N PHE A 20 7.24 5.13 1.86
CA PHE A 20 8.68 4.94 2.02
C PHE A 20 9.14 3.49 1.84
N GLY A 21 8.30 2.52 2.19
CA GLY A 21 8.67 1.11 2.18
C GLY A 21 8.52 0.43 0.83
N CYS A 22 7.41 0.65 0.12
CA CYS A 22 7.07 -0.18 -1.04
C CYS A 22 6.21 0.48 -2.13
N ALA A 23 6.02 1.80 -2.12
CA ALA A 23 5.17 2.49 -3.10
C ALA A 23 5.51 2.18 -4.57
N GLY A 24 6.81 2.10 -4.92
CA GLY A 24 7.24 1.73 -6.26
C GLY A 24 6.82 0.31 -6.67
N THR A 25 6.87 -0.64 -5.73
CA THR A 25 6.43 -2.02 -5.93
C THR A 25 4.91 -2.08 -6.11
N VAL A 26 4.16 -1.39 -5.27
CA VAL A 26 2.69 -1.32 -5.39
C VAL A 26 2.28 -0.69 -6.72
N ALA A 27 2.92 0.42 -7.11
CA ALA A 27 2.65 1.09 -8.38
C ALA A 27 2.90 0.15 -9.58
N LYS A 28 3.96 -0.66 -9.52
CA LYS A 28 4.24 -1.68 -10.54
C LYS A 28 3.13 -2.73 -10.59
N TRP A 29 2.71 -3.28 -9.44
CA TRP A 29 1.66 -4.30 -9.40
C TRP A 29 0.32 -3.78 -9.91
N VAL A 30 -0.07 -2.56 -9.53
CA VAL A 30 -1.28 -1.91 -10.07
C VAL A 30 -1.18 -1.76 -11.59
N LYS A 31 -0.03 -1.34 -12.12
CA LYS A 31 0.21 -1.23 -13.57
C LYS A 31 0.14 -2.60 -14.29
N GLU A 32 0.51 -3.67 -13.60
CA GLU A 32 0.42 -5.05 -14.10
C GLU A 32 -0.99 -5.67 -13.95
N GLY A 33 -1.93 -4.95 -13.33
CA GLY A 33 -3.34 -5.34 -13.23
C GLY A 33 -3.76 -5.94 -11.87
N ALA A 34 -2.93 -5.79 -10.83
CA ALA A 34 -3.28 -6.24 -9.49
C ALA A 34 -4.39 -5.38 -8.84
N GLU A 35 -5.31 -6.03 -8.12
CA GLU A 35 -6.21 -5.36 -7.18
C GLU A 35 -5.50 -5.24 -5.83
N VAL A 36 -5.19 -4.02 -5.41
CA VAL A 36 -4.44 -3.76 -4.18
C VAL A 36 -5.36 -3.18 -3.12
N SER A 37 -5.30 -3.73 -1.91
CA SER A 37 -5.93 -3.18 -0.70
C SER A 37 -4.86 -2.88 0.35
N TYR A 38 -5.06 -1.82 1.12
CA TYR A 38 -4.21 -1.46 2.26
C TYR A 38 -4.92 -1.78 3.57
N CYS A 39 -4.22 -2.40 4.51
CA CYS A 39 -4.63 -2.58 5.89
C CYS A 39 -3.67 -1.77 6.76
N ILE A 40 -4.13 -0.61 7.21
CA ILE A 40 -3.37 0.25 8.12
C ILE A 40 -3.87 -0.02 9.53
N THR A 41 -2.97 -0.44 10.41
CA THR A 41 -3.36 -0.93 11.75
C THR A 41 -3.53 0.20 12.78
N SER A 42 -3.05 1.40 12.50
CA SER A 42 -3.22 2.59 13.32
C SER A 42 -3.64 3.80 12.48
N ASP A 43 -4.20 4.83 13.12
CA ASP A 43 -4.62 6.07 12.45
C ASP A 43 -3.47 7.09 12.30
N GLY A 44 -2.28 6.78 12.81
CA GLY A 44 -1.13 7.67 12.78
C GLY A 44 -1.27 8.92 13.66
N SER A 45 -2.16 8.92 14.67
CA SER A 45 -2.49 10.12 15.46
C SER A 45 -1.31 10.77 16.18
N THR A 46 -0.18 10.06 16.35
CA THR A 46 1.02 10.55 17.04
C THR A 46 2.19 10.88 16.09
N GLY A 47 1.93 10.96 14.78
CA GLY A 47 2.96 11.20 13.76
C GLY A 47 3.50 12.64 13.72
N THR A 48 2.80 13.59 14.34
CA THR A 48 3.26 14.98 14.55
C THR A 48 2.98 15.41 15.99
N GLN A 49 3.68 16.44 16.45
CA GLN A 49 3.44 17.12 17.72
C GLN A 49 2.94 18.53 17.40
N ASP A 50 1.64 18.65 17.15
CA ASP A 50 0.95 19.93 17.12
C ASP A 50 0.33 20.21 18.50
#